data_AF-A0A3D1JL30-F1
#
_entry.id   AF-A0A3D1JL30-F1
#
_cell.length_a   1.000
_cell.length_b   1.000
_cell.length_c   1.000
_cell.angle_alpha   90.00
_cell.angle_beta   90.00
_cell.angle_gamma   90.00
#
_symmetry.space_group_name_H-M   'P 1'
#
loop_
_entity.id
_entity.type
_entity.pdbx_description
1 polymer ?
#
loop_
_entity_poly.entity_id
_entity_poly.type
_entity_poly.pdbx_seq_one_letter_code
_entity_poly.pdbx_strand_id
1 'polypeptide(L)'
;MKKSLIALAVLAASGVAMAQSSVTLYGVADLGLVKSSGVSAQMTGNGVMNNGSSRLGVRGVEDLGGGLKASFNFEQGINGESGATDAATFQRAANLALSGGFGRFQMGRTLNPSFYGVAAWELTGAANYSVVGTQFAWTGQGPRTNSLFQYTTPNMGGFSGTLGYIMKPDNGGNAKYDLNAIYGNGPLVVALSYNKTNTMKGNMALGARYDFGAFKVAGSIQNNGGPSKGFTLGATVPVGAFALTLDIARENGTGMKNTDFLLEAKYALSKRTFAYAAYYKDGDSNGALAGGYATGAKNHIGLGVRHNF
;
A
#
# COMPACT_ATOMS: atom_id res chain seq x y z
N MET A 1 13.58 59.35 -9.82
CA MET A 1 13.94 57.99 -10.29
C MET A 1 14.39 57.01 -9.20
N LYS A 2 14.64 57.42 -7.94
CA LYS A 2 15.12 56.53 -6.87
C LYS A 2 14.03 55.86 -6.00
N LYS A 3 12.78 56.34 -6.04
CA LYS A 3 11.67 55.81 -5.22
C LYS A 3 10.99 54.57 -5.84
N SER A 4 11.06 54.43 -7.17
CA SER A 4 10.46 53.31 -7.91
C SER A 4 11.21 51.99 -7.72
N LEU A 5 12.54 52.04 -7.52
CA LEU A 5 13.38 50.87 -7.24
C LEU A 5 13.11 50.26 -5.85
N ILE A 6 12.81 51.10 -4.85
CA ILE A 6 12.46 50.63 -3.50
C ILE A 6 11.07 49.96 -3.52
N ALA A 7 10.10 50.53 -4.24
CA ALA A 7 8.77 49.94 -4.39
C ALA A 7 8.80 48.58 -5.12
N LEU A 8 9.65 48.42 -6.14
CA LEU A 8 9.82 47.15 -6.86
C LEU A 8 10.54 46.10 -6.00
N ALA A 9 11.49 46.50 -5.16
CA ALA A 9 12.17 45.62 -4.21
C ALA A 9 11.24 45.14 -3.08
N VAL A 10 10.33 46.00 -2.59
CA VAL A 10 9.33 45.63 -1.57
C VAL A 10 8.22 44.75 -2.15
N LEU A 11 7.81 44.97 -3.40
CA LEU A 11 6.85 44.11 -4.10
C LEU A 11 7.45 42.75 -4.50
N ALA A 12 8.76 42.70 -4.79
CA ALA A 12 9.50 41.45 -4.99
C ALA A 12 9.70 40.69 -3.67
N ALA A 13 9.84 41.40 -2.54
CA ALA A 13 9.95 40.78 -1.21
C ALA A 13 8.61 40.26 -0.66
N SER A 14 7.48 40.86 -1.03
CA SER A 14 6.14 40.39 -0.62
C SER A 14 5.61 39.22 -1.45
N GLY A 15 6.21 38.93 -2.62
CA GLY A 15 5.84 37.81 -3.49
C GLY A 15 6.41 36.44 -3.11
N VAL A 16 7.32 36.37 -2.12
CA VAL A 16 8.06 35.13 -1.79
C VAL A 16 7.39 34.30 -0.68
N ALA A 17 6.36 34.80 0.00
CA ALA A 17 5.84 34.21 1.23
C ALA A 17 4.32 33.96 1.25
N MET A 18 3.70 33.70 0.10
CA MET A 18 2.35 33.11 0.03
C MET A 18 2.45 31.66 -0.47
N ALA A 19 3.37 30.92 0.15
CA ALA A 19 3.41 29.47 0.08
C ALA A 19 2.09 28.93 0.67
N GLN A 20 1.19 28.44 -0.18
CA GLN A 20 -0.10 27.91 0.27
C GLN A 20 0.11 26.60 1.04
N SER A 21 0.27 26.71 2.36
CA SER A 21 0.21 25.57 3.28
C SER A 21 -1.22 25.04 3.33
N SER A 22 -1.35 23.71 3.31
CA SER A 22 -2.65 23.07 3.45
C SER A 22 -2.59 21.94 4.46
N VAL A 23 -3.66 21.79 5.22
CA VAL A 23 -3.90 20.66 6.10
C VAL A 23 -5.20 20.01 5.65
N THR A 24 -5.18 18.69 5.52
CA THR A 24 -6.32 17.90 5.06
C THR A 24 -6.61 16.81 6.09
N LEU A 25 -7.83 16.82 6.62
CA LEU A 25 -8.43 15.66 7.26
C LEU A 25 -8.95 14.73 6.15
N TYR A 26 -8.62 13.45 6.23
CA TYR A 26 -9.03 12.44 5.25
C TYR A 26 -9.29 11.10 5.93
N GLY A 27 -9.97 10.19 5.24
CA GLY A 27 -10.21 8.87 5.77
C GLY A 27 -10.82 7.88 4.79
N VAL A 28 -11.03 6.68 5.31
CA VAL A 28 -11.72 5.58 4.64
C VAL A 28 -12.65 4.96 5.66
N ALA A 29 -13.91 4.77 5.29
CA ALA A 29 -14.83 3.86 5.95
C ALA A 29 -15.05 2.66 5.02
N ASP A 30 -14.66 1.48 5.47
CA ASP A 30 -14.84 0.20 4.78
C ASP A 30 -15.43 -0.79 5.79
N LEU A 31 -16.70 -1.13 5.58
CA LEU A 31 -17.43 -2.10 6.37
C LEU A 31 -18.15 -3.07 5.44
N GLY A 32 -18.34 -4.29 5.93
CA GLY A 32 -19.00 -5.32 5.17
C GLY A 32 -19.54 -6.46 6.02
N LEU A 33 -20.02 -7.47 5.33
CA LEU A 33 -20.43 -8.77 5.84
C LEU A 33 -19.43 -9.80 5.31
N VAL A 34 -19.00 -10.72 6.18
CA VAL A 34 -18.17 -11.85 5.81
C VAL A 34 -18.84 -13.16 6.21
N LYS A 35 -18.75 -14.16 5.33
CA LYS A 35 -19.08 -15.55 5.62
C LYS A 35 -17.88 -16.42 5.28
N SER A 36 -17.35 -17.10 6.29
CA SER A 36 -16.25 -18.06 6.14
C SER A 36 -16.76 -19.49 6.31
N SER A 37 -16.14 -20.46 5.65
CA SER A 37 -16.47 -21.88 5.82
C SER A 37 -16.39 -22.29 7.30
N GLY A 38 -17.45 -22.88 7.84
CA GLY A 38 -17.52 -23.29 9.26
C GLY A 38 -17.78 -22.16 10.26
N VAL A 39 -17.94 -20.92 9.81
CA VAL A 39 -18.21 -19.75 10.69
C VAL A 39 -19.52 -19.08 10.25
N SER A 40 -20.33 -18.61 11.20
CA SER A 40 -21.55 -17.83 10.90
C SER A 40 -21.21 -16.53 10.15
N ALA A 41 -22.18 -16.01 9.39
CA ALA A 41 -22.00 -14.70 8.77
C ALA A 41 -21.91 -13.64 9.88
N GLN A 42 -20.99 -12.70 9.73
CA GLN A 42 -20.74 -11.65 10.72
C GLN A 42 -20.28 -10.37 10.02
N MET A 43 -20.39 -9.24 10.71
CA MET A 43 -19.83 -7.98 10.21
C MET A 43 -18.30 -8.10 10.09
N THR A 44 -17.71 -7.33 9.18
CA THR A 44 -16.27 -7.12 9.11
C THR A 44 -15.95 -5.64 8.91
N GLY A 45 -15.10 -5.09 9.78
CA GLY A 45 -14.79 -3.66 9.79
C GLY A 45 -13.32 -3.31 9.76
N ASN A 46 -12.44 -4.29 9.50
CA ASN A 46 -11.00 -4.20 9.24
C ASN A 46 -10.34 -5.56 8.92
N GLY A 47 -11.12 -6.61 8.66
CA GLY A 47 -10.63 -7.96 8.45
C GLY A 47 -10.08 -8.17 7.03
N VAL A 48 -9.68 -9.41 6.74
CA VAL A 48 -9.16 -9.80 5.42
C VAL A 48 -10.18 -9.53 4.32
N MET A 49 -11.48 -9.71 4.60
CA MET A 49 -12.53 -9.54 3.59
C MET A 49 -12.98 -8.09 3.36
N ASN A 50 -12.24 -7.11 3.88
CA ASN A 50 -12.42 -5.69 3.54
C ASN A 50 -11.57 -5.26 2.32
N ASN A 51 -12.04 -4.29 1.53
CA ASN A 51 -11.25 -3.71 0.43
C ASN A 51 -10.18 -2.71 0.92
N GLY A 52 -9.90 -2.74 2.22
CA GLY A 52 -8.87 -1.96 2.90
C GLY A 52 -9.29 -1.73 4.35
N SER A 53 -8.36 -1.31 5.20
CA SER A 53 -8.72 -0.92 6.56
C SER A 53 -9.34 0.48 6.61
N SER A 54 -10.41 0.59 7.39
CA SER A 54 -10.99 1.86 7.84
C SER A 54 -9.94 2.68 8.59
N ARG A 55 -9.91 3.99 8.32
CA ARG A 55 -8.85 4.88 8.80
C ARG A 55 -9.30 6.33 8.84
N LEU A 56 -8.63 7.09 9.70
CA LEU A 56 -8.72 8.55 9.76
C LEU A 56 -7.30 9.11 9.83
N GLY A 57 -7.03 10.18 9.10
CA GLY A 57 -5.73 10.80 9.11
C GLY A 57 -5.78 12.30 8.87
N VAL A 58 -4.70 12.96 9.31
CA VAL A 58 -4.43 14.36 9.02
C VAL A 58 -3.07 14.41 8.34
N ARG A 59 -3.02 15.06 7.17
CA ARG A 59 -1.79 15.32 6.44
C ARG A 59 -1.69 16.78 6.11
N GLY A 60 -0.46 17.26 5.99
CA GLY A 60 -0.22 18.64 5.58
C GLY A 60 1.00 18.75 4.68
N VAL A 61 1.02 19.84 3.92
CA VAL A 61 2.16 20.25 3.10
C VAL A 61 2.34 21.74 3.31
N GLU A 62 3.58 22.13 3.61
CA GLU A 62 4.05 23.50 3.67
C GLU A 62 5.04 23.72 2.53
N ASP A 63 4.84 24.77 1.75
CA ASP A 63 5.81 25.20 0.75
C ASP A 63 6.86 26.09 1.43
N LEU A 64 8.13 25.69 1.33
CA LEU A 64 9.25 26.36 1.97
C LEU A 64 9.95 27.34 1.02
N GLY A 65 9.40 27.54 -0.19
CA GLY A 65 9.99 28.36 -1.24
C GLY A 65 11.02 27.61 -2.08
N GLY A 66 11.32 28.14 -3.28
CA GLY A 66 12.35 27.58 -4.17
C GLY A 66 12.09 26.15 -4.64
N GLY A 67 10.84 25.68 -4.59
CA GLY A 67 10.45 24.30 -4.92
C GLY A 67 10.69 23.28 -3.79
N LEU A 68 11.14 23.71 -2.61
CA LEU A 68 11.26 22.89 -1.42
C LEU A 68 9.93 22.84 -0.67
N LYS A 69 9.54 21.67 -0.17
CA LYS A 69 8.32 21.46 0.61
C LYS A 69 8.57 20.59 1.82
N ALA A 70 7.96 20.93 2.96
CA ALA A 70 7.80 20.05 4.10
C ALA A 70 6.41 19.40 4.08
N SER A 71 6.31 18.17 4.56
CA SER A 71 5.03 17.48 4.67
C SER A 71 5.00 16.55 5.87
N PHE A 72 3.81 16.31 6.42
CA PHE A 72 3.60 15.34 7.49
C PHE A 72 2.35 14.48 7.20
N ASN A 73 2.30 13.30 7.80
CA ASN A 73 1.10 12.46 7.81
C ASN A 73 0.97 11.69 9.13
N PHE A 74 -0.19 11.85 9.77
CA PHE A 74 -0.62 11.05 10.90
C PHE A 74 -1.90 10.30 10.50
N GLU A 75 -1.85 8.97 10.45
CA GLU A 75 -2.97 8.12 10.01
C GLU A 75 -3.17 6.98 11.02
N GLN A 76 -4.35 6.91 11.63
CA GLN A 76 -4.76 5.82 12.52
C GLN A 76 -5.74 4.89 11.81
N GLY A 77 -5.67 3.60 12.13
CA GLY A 77 -6.74 2.67 11.77
C GLY A 77 -7.91 2.80 12.74
N ILE A 78 -9.13 2.65 12.25
CA ILE A 78 -10.35 2.59 13.04
C ILE A 78 -10.93 1.20 12.86
N ASN A 79 -11.22 0.49 13.95
CA ASN A 79 -11.96 -0.76 13.88
C ASN A 79 -13.46 -0.41 13.71
N GLY A 80 -14.03 -0.73 12.54
CA GLY A 80 -15.42 -0.42 12.22
C GLY A 80 -16.45 -1.22 13.04
N GLU A 81 -16.04 -2.29 13.73
CA GLU A 81 -16.95 -3.15 14.53
C GLU A 81 -17.20 -2.63 15.93
N SER A 82 -16.17 -2.06 16.54
CA SER A 82 -16.20 -1.59 17.93
C SER A 82 -16.08 -0.07 18.06
N GLY A 83 -15.70 0.63 17.00
CA GLY A 83 -15.38 2.06 17.04
C GLY A 83 -14.04 2.38 17.71
N ALA A 84 -13.28 1.36 18.13
CA ALA A 84 -11.97 1.53 18.75
C ALA A 84 -10.89 1.90 17.71
N THR A 85 -9.72 2.32 18.21
CA THR A 85 -8.51 2.31 17.40
C THR A 85 -8.16 0.88 16.99
N ASP A 86 -7.80 0.69 15.73
CA ASP A 86 -7.46 -0.64 15.18
C ASP A 86 -6.23 -1.28 15.84
N ALA A 87 -5.22 -0.47 16.12
CA ALA A 87 -4.05 -0.84 16.92
C ALA A 87 -3.55 0.42 17.64
N ALA A 88 -2.24 0.58 17.83
CA ALA A 88 -1.66 1.81 18.37
C ALA A 88 -2.11 3.06 17.57
N THR A 89 -2.26 4.19 18.27
CA THR A 89 -2.59 5.48 17.63
C THR A 89 -1.56 5.82 16.56
N PHE A 90 -2.04 6.29 15.41
CA PHE A 90 -1.23 6.60 14.22
C PHE A 90 -0.36 5.45 13.69
N GLN A 91 -0.76 4.20 13.94
CA GLN A 91 -0.03 3.03 13.43
C GLN A 91 0.09 2.99 11.90
N ARG A 92 -0.75 3.67 11.13
CA ARG A 92 -0.68 3.52 9.67
C ARG A 92 0.32 4.49 9.05
N ALA A 93 0.47 5.67 9.64
CA ALA A 93 1.49 6.64 9.29
C ALA A 93 1.74 7.55 10.49
N ALA A 94 3.01 7.77 10.80
CA ALA A 94 3.45 8.84 11.68
C ALA A 94 4.82 9.31 11.18
N ASN A 95 4.79 10.22 10.21
CA ASN A 95 5.99 10.60 9.48
C ASN A 95 6.01 12.07 9.07
N LEU A 96 7.23 12.52 8.77
CA LEU A 96 7.55 13.82 8.20
C LEU A 96 8.47 13.61 7.00
N ALA A 97 8.37 14.50 6.01
CA ALA A 97 9.22 14.46 4.83
C ALA A 97 9.57 15.84 4.29
N LEU A 98 10.74 15.94 3.69
CA LEU A 98 11.18 17.04 2.85
C LEU A 98 11.24 16.60 1.40
N SER A 99 10.78 17.44 0.49
CA SER A 99 10.79 17.15 -0.95
C SER A 99 11.11 18.38 -1.79
N GLY A 100 11.67 18.14 -2.97
CA GLY A 100 11.96 19.17 -3.97
C GLY A 100 12.47 18.55 -5.26
N GLY A 101 13.22 19.31 -6.06
CA GLY A 101 13.82 18.82 -7.31
C GLY A 101 14.76 17.60 -7.12
N PHE A 102 15.26 17.39 -5.91
CA PHE A 102 16.09 16.24 -5.54
C PHE A 102 15.28 14.96 -5.25
N GLY A 103 13.95 15.00 -5.24
CA GLY A 103 13.10 13.87 -4.83
C GLY A 103 12.51 14.09 -3.43
N ARG A 104 12.39 13.03 -2.64
CA ARG A 104 11.72 13.07 -1.33
C ARG A 104 12.45 12.25 -0.27
N PHE A 105 12.84 12.89 0.82
CA PHE A 105 13.33 12.23 2.02
C PHE A 105 12.23 12.22 3.09
N GLN A 106 11.92 11.05 3.64
CA GLN A 106 10.87 10.82 4.63
C GLN A 106 11.45 10.06 5.82
N MET A 107 10.99 10.39 7.02
CA MET A 107 11.33 9.64 8.23
C MET A 107 10.11 9.38 9.11
N GLY A 108 10.14 8.27 9.84
CA GLY A 108 9.10 7.87 10.78
C GLY A 108 8.41 6.56 10.39
N ARG A 109 7.21 6.33 10.93
CA ARG A 109 6.42 5.14 10.60
C ARG A 109 5.67 5.37 9.29
N THR A 110 5.87 4.48 8.33
CA THR A 110 5.30 4.61 6.98
C THR A 110 5.27 3.27 6.24
N LEU A 111 4.74 3.27 5.03
CA LEU A 111 4.78 2.13 4.12
C LEU A 111 6.22 1.84 3.67
N ASN A 112 6.54 0.56 3.54
CA ASN A 112 7.86 0.11 3.11
C ASN A 112 8.08 0.41 1.61
N PRO A 113 9.33 0.68 1.18
CA PRO A 113 9.68 0.73 -0.24
C PRO A 113 9.17 -0.50 -1.02
N SER A 114 9.41 -1.71 -0.52
CA SER A 114 8.93 -2.95 -1.13
C SER A 114 7.40 -3.04 -1.23
N PHE A 115 6.66 -2.46 -0.28
CA PHE A 115 5.20 -2.32 -0.42
C PHE A 115 4.85 -1.48 -1.65
N TYR A 116 5.48 -0.31 -1.82
CA TYR A 116 5.20 0.56 -2.98
C TYR A 116 5.53 -0.13 -4.31
N GLY A 117 6.60 -0.92 -4.37
CA GLY A 117 6.93 -1.67 -5.58
C GLY A 117 5.93 -2.78 -5.89
N VAL A 118 5.50 -3.56 -4.88
CA VAL A 118 4.44 -4.58 -5.06
C VAL A 118 3.10 -3.94 -5.44
N ALA A 119 2.71 -2.87 -4.76
CA ALA A 119 1.45 -2.15 -5.00
C ALA A 119 1.38 -1.48 -6.38
N ALA A 120 2.52 -1.30 -7.08
CA ALA A 120 2.55 -0.66 -8.38
C ALA A 120 1.93 -1.54 -9.50
N TRP A 121 2.00 -2.86 -9.36
CA TRP A 121 1.54 -3.81 -10.38
C TRP A 121 0.39 -4.72 -9.92
N GLU A 122 0.15 -4.89 -8.62
CA GLU A 122 -0.97 -5.73 -8.17
C GLU A 122 -2.34 -5.12 -8.57
N LEU A 123 -3.38 -5.94 -8.63
CA LEU A 123 -4.63 -5.60 -9.33
C LEU A 123 -5.75 -5.04 -8.46
N THR A 124 -5.67 -5.23 -7.15
CA THR A 124 -6.80 -5.01 -6.21
C THR A 124 -6.79 -3.63 -5.56
N GLY A 125 -5.71 -2.86 -5.67
CA GLY A 125 -5.51 -1.58 -4.97
C GLY A 125 -5.12 -1.76 -3.49
N ALA A 126 -4.36 -2.81 -3.20
CA ALA A 126 -3.97 -3.28 -1.88
C ALA A 126 -5.16 -3.54 -0.95
N ALA A 127 -6.17 -4.24 -1.49
CA ALA A 127 -7.26 -4.79 -0.69
C ALA A 127 -6.70 -5.76 0.37
N ASN A 128 -7.37 -5.89 1.52
CA ASN A 128 -6.87 -6.78 2.57
C ASN A 128 -6.90 -8.26 2.13
N TYR A 129 -7.78 -8.61 1.18
CA TYR A 129 -7.88 -9.95 0.56
C TYR A 129 -7.02 -10.10 -0.71
N SER A 130 -6.08 -9.19 -0.98
CA SER A 130 -5.15 -9.35 -2.09
C SER A 130 -4.29 -10.60 -1.88
N VAL A 131 -4.37 -11.57 -2.79
CA VAL A 131 -3.54 -12.81 -2.74
C VAL A 131 -2.05 -12.50 -2.73
N VAL A 132 -1.64 -11.40 -3.35
CA VAL A 132 -0.26 -10.90 -3.33
C VAL A 132 0.15 -10.51 -1.90
N GLY A 133 -0.73 -9.78 -1.21
CA GLY A 133 -0.49 -9.25 0.12
C GLY A 133 -0.62 -10.30 1.22
N THR A 134 -1.64 -11.15 1.16
CA THR A 134 -1.92 -12.20 2.16
C THR A 134 -0.91 -13.34 2.09
N GLN A 135 -0.58 -13.82 0.89
CA GLN A 135 0.34 -14.95 0.74
C GLN A 135 1.81 -14.53 0.91
N PHE A 136 2.20 -13.38 0.34
CA PHE A 136 3.61 -12.99 0.31
C PHE A 136 3.96 -11.83 1.23
N ALA A 137 3.03 -11.33 2.04
CA ALA A 137 3.26 -10.28 3.03
C ALA A 137 4.03 -9.07 2.48
N TRP A 138 3.70 -8.64 1.26
CA TRP A 138 4.33 -7.49 0.60
C TRP A 138 5.87 -7.61 0.50
N THR A 139 6.38 -8.74 0.00
CA THR A 139 7.81 -9.11 0.02
C THR A 139 8.29 -9.57 1.41
N GLY A 140 7.45 -10.26 2.17
CA GLY A 140 7.85 -11.04 3.35
C GLY A 140 8.06 -10.27 4.66
N GLN A 141 7.80 -8.96 4.72
CA GLN A 141 8.00 -8.13 5.93
C GLN A 141 6.81 -7.23 6.28
N GLY A 142 5.67 -7.47 5.65
CA GLY A 142 4.48 -6.65 5.82
C GLY A 142 4.60 -5.27 5.15
N PRO A 143 3.51 -4.48 5.21
CA PRO A 143 3.40 -3.27 4.41
C PRO A 143 4.13 -2.05 5.00
N ARG A 144 4.47 -2.05 6.29
CA ARG A 144 4.95 -0.87 7.03
C ARG A 144 6.07 -1.21 8.00
N THR A 145 6.87 -0.23 8.41
CA THR A 145 7.83 -0.40 9.51
C THR A 145 8.00 0.91 10.30
N ASN A 146 8.38 0.77 11.58
CA ASN A 146 8.74 1.88 12.48
C ASN A 146 10.13 2.44 12.14
N SER A 147 10.39 3.67 12.58
CA SER A 147 11.73 4.28 12.53
C SER A 147 12.42 4.19 11.17
N LEU A 148 11.64 4.29 10.09
CA LEU A 148 12.15 4.13 8.73
C LEU A 148 12.64 5.49 8.23
N PHE A 149 13.88 5.52 7.74
CA PHE A 149 14.38 6.59 6.89
C PHE A 149 14.24 6.15 5.44
N GLN A 150 13.60 6.95 4.60
CA GLN A 150 13.34 6.63 3.20
C GLN A 150 13.73 7.78 2.30
N TYR A 151 14.42 7.49 1.20
CA TYR A 151 14.64 8.42 0.10
C TYR A 151 14.01 7.88 -1.18
N THR A 152 13.23 8.72 -1.86
CA THR A 152 12.58 8.43 -3.14
C THR A 152 13.13 9.38 -4.20
N THR A 153 13.58 8.85 -5.32
CA THR A 153 14.11 9.66 -6.43
C THR A 153 13.00 10.46 -7.12
N PRO A 154 13.34 11.53 -7.86
CA PRO A 154 12.44 12.04 -8.90
C PRO A 154 12.06 10.93 -9.90
N ASN A 155 10.97 11.13 -10.63
CA ASN A 155 10.66 10.29 -11.79
C ASN A 155 11.53 10.73 -12.97
N MET A 156 12.26 9.79 -13.57
CA MET A 156 13.19 10.01 -14.67
C MET A 156 12.75 9.16 -15.87
N GLY A 157 11.86 9.71 -16.70
CA GLY A 157 11.37 9.03 -17.91
C GLY A 157 10.61 7.73 -17.61
N GLY A 158 9.85 7.70 -16.52
CA GLY A 158 9.10 6.52 -16.05
C GLY A 158 9.83 5.71 -14.98
N PHE A 159 11.14 5.90 -14.80
CA PHE A 159 11.88 5.24 -13.73
C PHE A 159 11.81 6.02 -12.42
N SER A 160 11.55 5.32 -11.33
CA SER A 160 11.72 5.82 -9.97
C SER A 160 12.26 4.73 -9.06
N GLY A 161 12.95 5.13 -8.00
CA GLY A 161 13.48 4.20 -7.01
C GLY A 161 13.29 4.74 -5.61
N THR A 162 13.21 3.82 -4.66
CA THR A 162 13.11 4.15 -3.25
C THR A 162 14.07 3.27 -2.45
N LEU A 163 14.85 3.90 -1.57
CA LEU A 163 15.66 3.21 -0.56
C LEU A 163 15.09 3.52 0.82
N GLY A 164 14.96 2.51 1.65
CA GLY A 164 14.57 2.55 3.05
C GLY A 164 15.64 1.92 3.93
N TYR A 165 15.90 2.53 5.08
CA TYR A 165 16.87 2.07 6.06
C TYR A 165 16.35 2.23 7.48
N ILE A 166 16.63 1.23 8.32
CA ILE A 166 16.35 1.26 9.75
C ILE A 166 17.66 0.99 10.49
N MET A 167 17.98 1.85 11.45
CA MET A 167 19.19 1.72 12.24
C MET A 167 19.10 0.52 13.19
N LYS A 168 20.26 -0.04 13.57
CA LYS A 168 20.32 -1.17 14.52
C LYS A 168 19.60 -0.87 15.85
N PRO A 169 19.80 0.29 16.52
CA PRO A 169 19.14 0.57 17.79
C PRO A 169 17.61 0.60 17.68
N ASP A 170 17.08 0.96 16.51
CA ASP A 170 15.64 1.06 16.25
C ASP A 170 14.98 -0.26 15.86
N ASN A 171 15.75 -1.33 15.70
CA ASN A 171 15.27 -2.62 15.23
C ASN A 171 15.96 -3.80 15.92
N GLY A 172 16.01 -3.73 17.25
CA GLY A 172 16.47 -4.83 18.11
C GLY A 172 17.92 -5.26 17.85
N GLY A 173 18.80 -4.31 17.52
CA GLY A 173 20.21 -4.56 17.19
C GLY A 173 20.47 -4.90 15.72
N ASN A 174 19.45 -4.98 14.88
CA ASN A 174 19.56 -5.44 13.50
C ASN A 174 19.20 -4.34 12.51
N ALA A 175 20.12 -3.92 11.64
CA ALA A 175 19.75 -2.98 10.59
C ALA A 175 18.84 -3.66 9.56
N LYS A 176 17.94 -2.87 8.97
CA LYS A 176 17.08 -3.29 7.86
C LYS A 176 17.31 -2.39 6.66
N TYR A 177 17.38 -2.99 5.49
CA TYR A 177 17.33 -2.34 4.19
C TYR A 177 16.05 -2.76 3.47
N ASP A 178 15.42 -1.81 2.80
CA ASP A 178 14.19 -2.04 2.04
C ASP A 178 14.25 -1.17 0.79
N LEU A 179 13.91 -1.70 -0.38
CA LEU A 179 14.04 -0.97 -1.63
C LEU A 179 12.98 -1.36 -2.65
N ASN A 180 12.70 -0.41 -3.55
CA ASN A 180 12.05 -0.68 -4.82
C ASN A 180 12.74 0.04 -5.97
N ALA A 181 12.55 -0.49 -7.16
CA ALA A 181 12.74 0.20 -8.43
C ALA A 181 11.50 -0.04 -9.29
N ILE A 182 10.90 1.03 -9.79
CA ILE A 182 9.65 1.01 -10.56
C ILE A 182 9.92 1.66 -11.90
N TYR A 183 9.54 0.98 -12.98
CA TYR A 183 9.36 1.58 -14.29
C TYR A 183 7.87 1.64 -14.59
N GLY A 184 7.34 2.83 -14.78
CA GLY A 184 5.97 3.05 -15.23
C GLY A 184 5.95 4.01 -16.41
N ASN A 185 5.51 3.52 -17.57
CA ASN A 185 5.37 4.35 -18.75
C ASN A 185 4.18 3.89 -19.61
N GLY A 186 3.15 4.74 -19.71
CA GLY A 186 1.91 4.40 -20.41
C GLY A 186 1.23 3.16 -19.81
N PRO A 187 0.97 2.10 -20.62
CA PRO A 187 0.24 0.91 -20.17
C PRO A 187 1.08 -0.05 -19.33
N LEU A 188 2.41 0.05 -19.36
CA LEU A 188 3.31 -0.88 -18.69
C LEU A 188 3.79 -0.33 -17.34
N VAL A 189 3.68 -1.17 -16.32
CA VAL A 189 4.38 -1.00 -15.04
C VAL A 189 5.20 -2.26 -14.75
N VAL A 190 6.46 -2.10 -14.36
CA VAL A 190 7.34 -3.16 -13.86
C VAL A 190 7.95 -2.68 -12.56
N ALA A 191 7.99 -3.53 -11.54
CA ALA A 191 8.65 -3.20 -10.29
C ALA A 191 9.47 -4.35 -9.73
N LEU A 192 10.68 -4.03 -9.29
CA LEU A 192 11.51 -4.83 -8.42
C LEU A 192 11.33 -4.33 -6.98
N SER A 193 11.19 -5.24 -6.03
CA SER A 193 11.12 -4.97 -4.61
C SER A 193 12.06 -5.90 -3.86
N TYR A 194 12.76 -5.38 -2.87
CA TYR A 194 13.66 -6.18 -2.04
C TYR A 194 13.69 -5.66 -0.62
N ASN A 195 13.80 -6.54 0.36
CA ASN A 195 14.11 -6.13 1.72
C ASN A 195 14.96 -7.18 2.42
N LYS A 196 15.74 -6.74 3.40
CA LYS A 196 16.63 -7.59 4.18
C LYS A 196 16.88 -6.98 5.53
N THR A 197 16.69 -7.78 6.57
CA THR A 197 17.26 -7.55 7.89
C THR A 197 18.60 -8.27 7.96
N ASN A 198 19.62 -7.71 8.62
CA ASN A 198 20.99 -8.27 8.61
C ASN A 198 21.10 -9.72 9.11
N THR A 199 20.11 -10.21 9.87
CA THR A 199 20.04 -11.58 10.40
C THR A 199 19.30 -12.56 9.49
N MET A 200 18.69 -12.10 8.40
CA MET A 200 17.86 -12.90 7.51
C MET A 200 18.39 -12.89 6.08
N LYS A 201 18.00 -13.90 5.31
CA LYS A 201 18.13 -13.86 3.85
C LYS A 201 17.21 -12.76 3.30
N GLY A 202 17.62 -12.17 2.17
CA GLY A 202 16.83 -11.12 1.54
C GLY A 202 15.56 -11.68 0.88
N ASN A 203 14.47 -10.94 1.02
CA ASN A 203 13.22 -11.17 0.32
C ASN A 203 13.21 -10.35 -0.96
N MET A 204 12.60 -10.87 -2.03
CA MET A 204 12.53 -10.21 -3.33
C MET A 204 11.22 -10.52 -4.05
N ALA A 205 10.68 -9.52 -4.73
CA ALA A 205 9.58 -9.67 -5.68
C ALA A 205 9.90 -8.92 -6.97
N LEU A 206 9.64 -9.54 -8.12
CA LEU A 206 9.65 -8.88 -9.42
C LEU A 206 8.27 -9.09 -10.05
N GLY A 207 7.56 -8.00 -10.32
CA GLY A 207 6.24 -8.04 -10.90
C GLY A 207 6.03 -7.03 -12.00
N ALA A 208 5.05 -7.29 -12.84
CA ALA A 208 4.67 -6.42 -13.93
C ALA A 208 3.16 -6.42 -14.12
N ARG A 209 2.63 -5.29 -14.60
CA ARG A 209 1.25 -5.11 -15.02
C ARG A 209 1.22 -4.43 -16.38
N TYR A 210 0.36 -4.91 -17.27
CA TYR A 210 0.07 -4.25 -18.54
C TYR A 210 -1.42 -3.92 -18.63
N ASP A 211 -1.74 -2.72 -19.08
CA ASP A 211 -3.09 -2.24 -19.32
C ASP A 211 -3.38 -2.21 -20.83
N PHE A 212 -4.23 -3.12 -21.30
CA PHE A 212 -4.66 -3.19 -22.69
C PHE A 212 -5.86 -2.27 -22.98
N GLY A 213 -6.29 -1.44 -22.01
CA GLY A 213 -7.50 -0.63 -22.07
C GLY A 213 -8.75 -1.44 -21.76
N ALA A 214 -9.02 -2.49 -22.53
CA ALA A 214 -10.17 -3.37 -22.32
C ALA A 214 -10.02 -4.30 -21.10
N PHE A 215 -8.79 -4.61 -20.71
CA PHE A 215 -8.47 -5.40 -19.53
C PHE A 215 -7.01 -5.14 -19.10
N LYS A 216 -6.69 -5.53 -17.87
CA LYS A 216 -5.33 -5.50 -17.30
C LYS A 216 -4.90 -6.92 -16.98
N VAL A 217 -3.62 -7.20 -17.14
CA VAL A 217 -2.99 -8.44 -16.65
C VAL A 217 -1.81 -8.06 -15.77
N ALA A 218 -1.64 -8.77 -14.66
CA ALA A 218 -0.46 -8.64 -13.82
C ALA A 218 0.08 -10.01 -13.43
N GLY A 219 1.38 -10.08 -13.19
CA GLY A 219 2.01 -11.27 -12.66
C GLY A 219 3.32 -10.95 -11.96
N SER A 220 3.78 -11.87 -11.12
CA SER A 220 5.02 -11.71 -10.37
C SER A 220 5.73 -13.02 -10.10
N ILE A 221 7.02 -12.93 -9.82
CA ILE A 221 7.80 -13.96 -9.14
C ILE A 221 8.23 -13.44 -7.76
N GLN A 222 8.14 -14.28 -6.74
CA GLN A 222 8.39 -13.90 -5.34
C GLN A 222 9.30 -14.92 -4.65
N ASN A 223 10.19 -14.42 -3.82
CA ASN A 223 11.09 -15.18 -2.97
C ASN A 223 11.18 -14.49 -1.61
N ASN A 224 10.52 -15.06 -0.59
CA ASN A 224 10.52 -14.50 0.77
C ASN A 224 11.67 -15.07 1.62
N GLY A 225 12.88 -15.13 1.07
CA GLY A 225 14.13 -15.40 1.80
C GLY A 225 14.30 -16.83 2.34
N GLY A 226 13.24 -17.63 2.36
CA GLY A 226 13.22 -19.03 2.73
C GLY A 226 13.44 -20.00 1.56
N PRO A 227 13.21 -21.32 1.76
CA PRO A 227 13.23 -22.31 0.68
C PRO A 227 12.04 -22.14 -0.28
N SER A 228 11.01 -21.41 0.13
CA SER A 228 9.78 -21.23 -0.63
C SER A 228 9.93 -20.15 -1.71
N LYS A 229 9.42 -20.45 -2.90
CA LYS A 229 9.30 -19.52 -4.02
C LYS A 229 7.88 -19.52 -4.54
N GLY A 230 7.42 -18.38 -5.01
CA GLY A 230 6.08 -18.27 -5.52
C GLY A 230 5.93 -17.37 -6.73
N PHE A 231 4.72 -17.34 -7.26
CA PHE A 231 4.32 -16.45 -8.33
C PHE A 231 2.89 -15.99 -8.12
N THR A 232 2.53 -14.90 -8.80
CA THR A 232 1.14 -14.46 -8.93
C THR A 232 0.79 -14.27 -10.39
N LEU A 233 -0.48 -14.45 -10.73
CA LEU A 233 -1.02 -14.16 -12.06
C LEU A 233 -2.50 -13.82 -11.92
N GLY A 234 -2.89 -12.68 -12.48
CA GLY A 234 -4.26 -12.21 -12.43
C GLY A 234 -4.62 -11.30 -13.59
N ALA A 235 -5.91 -11.02 -13.71
CA ALA A 235 -6.46 -10.09 -14.66
C ALA A 235 -7.61 -9.28 -14.07
N THR A 236 -7.78 -8.05 -14.54
CA THR A 236 -8.94 -7.20 -14.22
C THR A 236 -9.62 -6.76 -15.51
N VAL A 237 -10.94 -6.91 -15.60
CA VAL A 237 -11.77 -6.47 -16.71
C VAL A 237 -12.75 -5.40 -16.24
N PRO A 238 -12.63 -4.14 -16.69
CA PRO A 238 -13.68 -3.13 -16.50
C PRO A 238 -14.89 -3.41 -17.40
N VAL A 239 -16.09 -3.38 -16.83
CA VAL A 239 -17.37 -3.57 -17.53
C VAL A 239 -18.37 -2.50 -17.07
N GLY A 240 -18.39 -1.36 -17.77
CA GLY A 240 -19.19 -0.21 -17.34
C GLY A 240 -18.76 0.30 -15.96
N ALA A 241 -19.70 0.35 -15.01
CA ALA A 241 -19.40 0.71 -13.62
C ALA A 241 -18.78 -0.43 -12.80
N PHE A 242 -18.67 -1.64 -13.37
CA PHE A 242 -18.03 -2.78 -12.73
C PHE A 242 -16.54 -2.87 -13.04
N ALA A 243 -15.77 -3.43 -12.11
CA ALA A 243 -14.47 -4.02 -12.37
C ALA A 243 -14.46 -5.43 -11.79
N LEU A 244 -14.13 -6.42 -12.62
CA LEU A 244 -14.00 -7.82 -12.23
C LEU A 244 -12.53 -8.19 -12.20
N THR A 245 -12.03 -8.66 -11.06
CA THR A 245 -10.63 -9.06 -10.89
C THR A 245 -10.57 -10.53 -10.51
N LEU A 246 -9.72 -11.29 -11.18
CA LEU A 246 -9.33 -12.64 -10.79
C LEU A 246 -7.82 -12.62 -10.54
N ASP A 247 -7.37 -13.20 -9.43
CA ASP A 247 -5.95 -13.29 -9.09
C ASP A 247 -5.64 -14.62 -8.41
N ILE A 248 -4.48 -15.17 -8.72
CA ILE A 248 -3.99 -16.43 -8.17
C ILE A 248 -2.59 -16.21 -7.66
N ALA A 249 -2.32 -16.69 -6.46
CA ALA A 249 -0.98 -16.74 -5.90
C ALA A 249 -0.63 -18.19 -5.59
N ARG A 250 0.62 -18.57 -5.87
CA ARG A 250 1.11 -19.90 -5.58
C ARG A 250 2.50 -19.84 -4.99
N GLU A 251 2.71 -20.58 -3.91
CA GLU A 251 3.98 -20.74 -3.24
C GLU A 251 4.31 -22.23 -3.11
N ASN A 252 5.53 -22.59 -3.49
CA ASN A 252 6.06 -23.94 -3.37
C ASN A 252 7.31 -23.89 -2.48
N GLY A 253 7.34 -24.72 -1.44
CA GLY A 253 8.47 -24.90 -0.53
C GLY A 253 8.58 -26.35 -0.04
N THR A 254 9.54 -26.63 0.85
CA THR A 254 9.72 -27.98 1.39
C THR A 254 8.47 -28.44 2.14
N GLY A 255 7.72 -29.37 1.56
CA GLY A 255 6.47 -29.90 2.14
C GLY A 255 5.26 -28.97 2.05
N MET A 256 5.37 -27.79 1.43
CA MET A 256 4.29 -26.81 1.32
C MET A 256 3.94 -26.52 -0.14
N LYS A 257 2.66 -26.66 -0.47
CA LYS A 257 2.05 -26.23 -1.73
C LYS A 257 0.81 -25.40 -1.38
N ASN A 258 0.98 -24.09 -1.35
CA ASN A 258 -0.12 -23.17 -1.08
C ASN A 258 -0.56 -22.52 -2.40
N THR A 259 -1.85 -22.52 -2.69
CA THR A 259 -2.44 -21.80 -3.83
C THR A 259 -3.67 -21.03 -3.37
N ASP A 260 -3.52 -19.72 -3.30
CA ASP A 260 -4.58 -18.78 -2.98
C ASP A 260 -5.30 -18.34 -4.26
N PHE A 261 -6.60 -18.14 -4.16
CA PHE A 261 -7.44 -17.68 -5.26
C PHE A 261 -8.34 -16.54 -4.81
N LEU A 262 -8.44 -15.51 -5.65
CA LEU A 262 -9.34 -14.38 -5.45
C LEU A 262 -10.20 -14.16 -6.69
N LEU A 263 -11.48 -13.92 -6.45
CA LEU A 263 -12.40 -13.29 -7.38
C LEU A 263 -13.03 -12.07 -6.70
N GLU A 264 -12.87 -10.90 -7.30
CA GLU A 264 -13.41 -9.62 -6.81
C GLU A 264 -14.31 -9.00 -7.87
N ALA A 265 -15.45 -8.47 -7.45
CA ALA A 265 -16.27 -7.56 -8.23
C ALA A 265 -16.41 -6.24 -7.47
N LYS A 266 -16.05 -5.12 -8.09
CA LYS A 266 -16.29 -3.77 -7.59
C LYS A 266 -17.34 -3.08 -8.44
N TYR A 267 -18.25 -2.33 -7.81
CA TYR A 267 -19.24 -1.50 -8.48
C TYR A 267 -19.12 -0.05 -8.01
N ALA A 268 -18.75 0.85 -8.93
CA ALA A 268 -18.59 2.27 -8.63
C ALA A 268 -19.96 2.95 -8.44
N LEU A 269 -20.26 3.36 -7.21
CA LEU A 269 -21.43 4.19 -6.87
C LEU A 269 -21.14 5.67 -7.12
N SER A 270 -19.90 6.09 -6.89
CA SER A 270 -19.37 7.42 -7.17
C SER A 270 -17.85 7.36 -7.33
N LYS A 271 -17.21 8.53 -7.53
CA LYS A 271 -15.74 8.64 -7.49
C LYS A 271 -15.13 8.26 -6.14
N ARG A 272 -15.89 8.38 -5.05
CA ARG A 272 -15.43 8.16 -3.66
C ARG A 272 -16.01 6.91 -3.03
N THR A 273 -17.04 6.32 -3.61
CA THR A 273 -17.82 5.24 -3.00
C THR A 273 -18.01 4.09 -3.98
N PHE A 274 -17.77 2.87 -3.52
CA PHE A 274 -18.07 1.67 -4.28
C PHE A 274 -18.53 0.55 -3.36
N ALA A 275 -19.41 -0.30 -3.88
CA ALA A 275 -19.70 -1.59 -3.29
C ALA A 275 -18.75 -2.64 -3.86
N TYR A 276 -18.47 -3.70 -3.12
CA TYR A 276 -17.66 -4.81 -3.60
C TYR A 276 -18.18 -6.15 -3.08
N ALA A 277 -17.89 -7.19 -3.86
CA ALA A 277 -18.01 -8.59 -3.48
C ALA A 277 -16.67 -9.27 -3.73
N ALA A 278 -16.20 -10.09 -2.80
CA ALA A 278 -14.97 -10.84 -2.96
C ALA A 278 -15.17 -12.28 -2.48
N TYR A 279 -14.71 -13.23 -3.29
CA TYR A 279 -14.51 -14.60 -2.89
C TYR A 279 -13.00 -14.87 -2.80
N TYR A 280 -12.55 -15.29 -1.62
CA TYR A 280 -11.17 -15.64 -1.36
C TYR A 280 -11.10 -17.11 -0.93
N LYS A 281 -10.18 -17.85 -1.53
CA LYS A 281 -9.83 -19.21 -1.13
C LYS A 281 -8.39 -19.24 -0.63
N ASP A 282 -8.22 -19.65 0.63
CA ASP A 282 -6.92 -19.89 1.26
C ASP A 282 -6.45 -21.32 0.94
N GLY A 283 -5.28 -21.42 0.32
CA GLY A 283 -4.64 -22.68 -0.01
C GLY A 283 -3.69 -23.19 1.08
N ASP A 284 -3.40 -22.42 2.14
CA ASP A 284 -2.50 -22.85 3.20
C ASP A 284 -3.17 -23.96 3.98
N SER A 285 -2.61 -25.17 3.94
CA SER A 285 -3.03 -26.35 4.72
C SER A 285 -3.29 -26.05 6.21
N ASN A 286 -2.57 -25.09 6.83
CA ASN A 286 -2.68 -24.77 8.26
C ASN A 286 -3.64 -23.61 8.61
N GLY A 287 -4.25 -22.97 7.61
CA GLY A 287 -5.46 -22.16 7.76
C GLY A 287 -5.36 -20.94 8.68
N ALA A 288 -4.30 -20.14 8.52
CA ALA A 288 -4.22 -18.84 9.18
C ALA A 288 -4.10 -17.73 8.14
N LEU A 289 -5.24 -17.23 7.65
CA LEU A 289 -5.27 -15.91 7.06
C LEU A 289 -4.91 -14.88 8.13
N ALA A 290 -3.88 -14.07 7.86
CA ALA A 290 -3.49 -12.95 8.69
C ALA A 290 -4.65 -11.93 8.75
N GLY A 291 -5.43 -11.97 9.84
CA GLY A 291 -6.58 -11.08 10.04
C GLY A 291 -7.76 -11.64 10.83
N GLY A 292 -7.57 -12.75 11.57
CA GLY A 292 -8.47 -13.10 12.68
C GLY A 292 -9.70 -13.94 12.33
N TYR A 293 -9.77 -14.60 11.18
CA TYR A 293 -10.77 -15.65 10.98
C TYR A 293 -10.28 -16.96 11.58
N ALA A 294 -11.23 -17.72 12.16
CA ALA A 294 -10.98 -18.97 12.89
C ALA A 294 -10.01 -19.90 12.14
N THR A 295 -9.08 -20.49 12.90
CA THR A 295 -8.09 -21.46 12.41
C THR A 295 -8.78 -22.54 11.57
N GLY A 296 -8.47 -22.60 10.27
CA GLY A 296 -8.89 -23.68 9.36
C GLY A 296 -9.96 -23.34 8.31
N ALA A 297 -10.60 -22.16 8.33
CA ALA A 297 -11.51 -21.77 7.26
C ALA A 297 -10.74 -21.55 5.93
N LYS A 298 -11.24 -22.12 4.83
CA LYS A 298 -10.57 -22.06 3.51
C LYS A 298 -11.28 -21.18 2.50
N ASN A 299 -12.57 -20.95 2.69
CA ASN A 299 -13.41 -20.23 1.74
C ASN A 299 -14.03 -19.06 2.46
N HIS A 300 -13.92 -17.88 1.86
CA HIS A 300 -14.41 -16.63 2.43
C HIS A 300 -15.17 -15.86 1.36
N ILE A 301 -16.36 -15.40 1.71
CA ILE A 301 -17.15 -14.48 0.89
C ILE A 301 -17.31 -13.21 1.69
N GLY A 302 -16.90 -12.09 1.10
CA GLY A 302 -17.06 -10.75 1.63
C GLY A 302 -17.95 -9.91 0.75
N LEU A 303 -18.86 -9.14 1.34
CA LEU A 303 -19.65 -8.11 0.68
C LEU A 303 -19.46 -6.82 1.47
N GLY A 304 -19.12 -5.71 0.84
CA GLY A 304 -18.93 -4.48 1.60
C GLY A 304 -19.07 -3.22 0.77
N VAL A 305 -19.00 -2.10 1.47
CA VAL A 305 -19.01 -0.77 0.88
C VAL A 305 -17.82 -0.01 1.43
N ARG A 306 -17.07 0.61 0.51
CA ARG A 306 -15.98 1.50 0.85
C ARG A 306 -16.31 2.92 0.43
N HIS A 307 -16.14 3.86 1.36
CA HIS A 307 -16.26 5.29 1.16
C HIS A 307 -14.96 5.99 1.55
N ASN A 308 -14.36 6.73 0.62
CA ASN A 308 -13.17 7.54 0.88
C ASN A 308 -13.59 9.00 1.09
N PHE A 309 -13.11 9.64 2.16
CA PHE A 309 -13.41 11.03 2.45
C PHE A 309 -12.18 11.91 2.62
#